data_AF-A7TJ39-F1
#
_entry.id   AF-A7TJ39-F1
#
_cell.length_a   1.000
_cell.length_b   1.000
_cell.length_c   1.000
_cell.angle_alpha   90.00
_cell.angle_beta   90.00
_cell.angle_gamma   90.00
#
_symmetry.space_group_name_H-M   'P 1'
#
loop_
_entity.id
_entity.type
_entity.pdbx_description
1 polymer ?
#
loop_
_entity_poly.entity_id
_entity_poly.type
_entity_poly.pdbx_seq_one_letter_code
_entity_poly.pdbx_strand_id
1 'polypeptide(L)'
;MSSARVATGPAVHGINQHQKLDYNHVSDNEYIRLRNLADQAHSKRNEYSQKSQNAYKNGDHKAAGEFSEKAKQQLQLADRFNLEGAEYVPVSK
;
A
#
# COMPACT_ATOMS: atom_id res chain seq x y z
N MET A 1 28.02 2.52 61.01
CA MET A 1 27.39 3.85 61.15
C MET A 1 27.04 4.32 59.75
N SER A 2 25.74 4.38 59.42
CA SER A 2 24.98 5.64 59.21
C SER A 2 25.66 6.54 58.19
N SER A 3 25.04 7.02 57.12
CA SER A 3 23.66 7.44 56.91
C SER A 3 23.55 7.79 55.42
N ALA A 4 22.51 7.38 54.71
CA ALA A 4 21.27 8.12 54.49
C ALA A 4 21.15 8.52 53.02
N ARG A 5 20.00 8.14 52.45
CA ARG A 5 19.46 8.62 51.19
C ARG A 5 19.19 10.12 51.30
N VAL A 6 19.49 10.86 50.24
CA VAL A 6 18.79 12.12 49.91
C VAL A 6 18.35 12.03 48.46
N ALA A 7 17.04 11.95 48.29
CA ALA A 7 16.34 12.21 47.05
C ALA A 7 16.17 13.73 46.90
N THR A 8 16.32 14.26 45.68
CA THR A 8 15.56 15.43 45.15
C THR A 8 16.05 15.83 43.76
N GLY A 9 15.26 15.46 42.73
CA GLY A 9 14.89 16.21 41.50
C GLY A 9 15.93 16.95 40.62
N PRO A 10 15.58 17.31 39.37
CA PRO A 10 14.23 17.35 38.82
C PRO A 10 13.97 16.28 37.76
N ALA A 11 12.72 15.81 37.76
CA ALA A 11 12.11 15.21 36.58
C ALA A 11 12.08 16.27 35.47
N VAL A 12 12.81 16.02 34.39
CA VAL A 12 12.64 16.72 33.12
C VAL A 12 11.36 16.19 32.46
N HIS A 13 10.21 16.68 32.93
CA HIS A 13 9.02 16.77 32.12
C HIS A 13 9.14 18.06 31.31
N GLY A 14 9.36 17.93 30.02
CA GLY A 14 9.54 19.08 29.15
C GLY A 14 9.60 18.70 27.68
N ILE A 15 8.45 18.27 27.17
CA ILE A 15 7.82 18.72 25.92
C ILE A 15 8.65 18.83 24.62
N ASN A 16 8.03 18.29 23.57
CA ASN A 16 8.24 18.59 22.15
C ASN A 16 9.44 17.94 21.45
N GLN A 17 9.19 16.73 20.95
CA GLN A 17 9.37 16.49 19.51
C GLN A 17 8.08 15.94 18.87
N HIS A 18 6.96 16.63 19.12
CA HIS A 18 6.02 16.86 18.02
C HIS A 18 6.66 17.91 17.12
N GLN A 19 7.54 17.48 16.21
CA GLN A 19 8.20 18.25 15.12
C GLN A 19 9.42 17.41 14.72
N LYS A 20 9.50 16.67 13.62
CA LYS A 20 8.89 16.81 12.31
C LYS A 20 8.75 15.42 11.68
N LEU A 21 7.57 14.82 11.75
CA LEU A 21 7.09 14.03 10.62
C LEU A 21 6.45 14.96 9.55
N ASP A 22 6.50 16.27 9.77
CA ASP A 22 6.13 17.31 8.80
C ASP A 22 7.29 17.67 7.87
N TYR A 23 7.83 16.65 7.20
CA TYR A 23 8.54 16.85 5.94
C TYR A 23 7.63 16.33 4.83
N ASN A 24 6.63 17.13 4.45
CA ASN A 24 6.12 17.14 3.08
C ASN A 24 5.78 15.76 2.46
N HIS A 25 5.21 14.82 3.22
CA HIS A 25 4.69 13.55 2.70
C HIS A 25 3.31 13.71 2.06
N VAL A 26 2.96 14.92 1.63
CA VAL A 26 1.84 15.12 0.71
C VAL A 26 2.30 14.72 -0.69
N SER A 27 2.72 13.46 -0.85
CA SER A 27 2.46 12.79 -2.12
C SER A 27 0.96 12.82 -2.26
N ASP A 28 0.48 13.50 -3.29
CA ASP A 28 -0.93 13.83 -3.46
C ASP A 28 -1.83 12.62 -3.13
N ASN A 29 -2.87 12.85 -2.34
CA ASN A 29 -3.79 11.77 -1.93
C ASN A 29 -4.33 11.01 -3.16
N GLU A 30 -4.45 11.68 -4.30
CA GLU A 30 -4.85 11.05 -5.55
C GLU A 30 -3.75 10.16 -6.15
N TYR A 31 -2.50 10.60 -6.17
CA TYR A 31 -1.38 9.75 -6.58
C TYR A 31 -1.28 8.48 -5.73
N ILE A 32 -1.36 8.63 -4.40
CA ILE A 32 -1.35 7.47 -3.48
C ILE A 32 -2.54 6.55 -3.77
N ARG A 33 -3.73 7.11 -3.99
CA ARG A 33 -4.94 6.35 -4.32
C ARG A 33 -4.75 5.52 -5.59
N LEU A 34 -4.24 6.14 -6.66
CA LEU A 34 -3.98 5.48 -7.94
C LEU A 34 -2.97 4.35 -7.79
N ARG A 35 -1.87 4.56 -7.05
CA ARG A 35 -0.88 3.52 -6.79
C ARG A 35 -1.47 2.33 -6.02
N ASN A 36 -2.27 2.61 -4.99
CA ASN A 36 -2.96 1.58 -4.22
C ASN A 36 -3.96 0.78 -5.08
N LEU A 37 -4.68 1.45 -5.99
CA LEU A 37 -5.60 0.78 -6.91
C LEU A 37 -4.85 -0.15 -7.88
N ALA A 38 -3.71 0.29 -8.41
CA ALA A 38 -2.86 -0.55 -9.25
C ALA A 38 -2.36 -1.80 -8.49
N ASP A 39 -1.90 -1.64 -7.25
CA ASP A 39 -1.44 -2.75 -6.41
C ASP A 39 -2.56 -3.75 -6.09
N GLN A 40 -3.76 -3.26 -5.78
CA GLN A 40 -4.93 -4.11 -5.57
C GLN A 40 -5.29 -4.90 -6.83
N ALA A 41 -5.22 -4.27 -8.00
CA ALA A 41 -5.49 -4.92 -9.28
C ALA A 41 -4.42 -6.00 -9.58
N HIS A 42 -3.14 -5.73 -9.35
CA HIS A 42 -2.08 -6.74 -9.45
C HIS A 42 -2.28 -7.93 -8.50
N SER A 43 -2.69 -7.67 -7.25
CA SER A 43 -3.01 -8.73 -6.29
C SER A 43 -4.14 -9.64 -6.80
N LYS A 44 -5.24 -9.05 -7.29
CA LYS A 44 -6.36 -9.80 -7.87
C LYS A 44 -5.96 -10.56 -9.13
N ARG A 45 -5.12 -9.97 -9.99
CA ARG A 45 -4.56 -10.64 -11.17
C ARG A 45 -3.79 -11.89 -10.79
N ASN A 46 -2.99 -11.84 -9.72
CA ASN A 46 -2.24 -12.99 -9.23
C ASN A 46 -3.17 -14.07 -8.66
N GLU A 47 -4.18 -13.68 -7.90
CA GLU A 47 -5.21 -14.60 -7.39
C GLU A 47 -5.93 -15.34 -8.54
N TYR A 48 -6.42 -14.60 -9.55
CA TYR A 48 -7.08 -15.21 -10.70
C TYR A 48 -6.14 -16.08 -11.54
N SER A 49 -4.87 -15.69 -11.66
CA SER A 49 -3.87 -16.51 -12.36
C SER A 49 -3.66 -17.85 -11.65
N GLN A 50 -3.59 -17.85 -10.30
CA GLN A 50 -3.49 -19.07 -9.52
C GLN A 50 -4.74 -19.95 -9.67
N LYS A 51 -5.94 -19.34 -9.61
CA LYS A 51 -7.21 -20.05 -9.83
C LYS A 51 -7.29 -20.67 -11.23
N SER A 52 -6.86 -19.94 -12.25
CA SER A 52 -6.80 -20.45 -13.64
C SER A 52 -5.89 -21.66 -13.76
N GLN A 53 -4.69 -21.60 -13.20
CA GLN A 53 -3.74 -22.71 -13.20
C GLN A 53 -4.29 -23.93 -12.45
N ASN A 54 -4.94 -23.73 -11.30
CA ASN A 54 -5.55 -24.81 -10.54
C ASN A 54 -6.72 -25.46 -11.28
N ALA A 55 -7.60 -24.66 -11.89
CA ALA A 55 -8.70 -25.17 -12.71
C ALA A 55 -8.19 -25.99 -13.90
N TYR A 56 -7.16 -25.50 -14.59
CA TYR A 56 -6.53 -26.22 -15.70
C TYR A 56 -5.95 -27.57 -15.26
N LYS A 57 -5.22 -27.61 -14.13
CA LYS A 57 -4.67 -28.84 -13.55
C LYS A 57 -5.75 -29.85 -13.17
N ASN A 58 -6.93 -29.38 -12.78
CA ASN A 58 -8.08 -30.22 -12.42
C ASN A 58 -8.93 -30.63 -13.64
N GLY A 59 -8.54 -30.25 -14.86
CA GLY A 59 -9.28 -30.56 -16.10
C GLY A 59 -10.48 -29.64 -16.37
N ASP A 60 -10.72 -28.62 -15.54
CA ASP A 60 -11.78 -27.63 -15.76
C ASP A 60 -11.27 -26.50 -16.67
N HIS A 61 -11.19 -26.78 -17.96
CA HIS A 61 -10.69 -25.83 -18.96
C HIS A 61 -11.61 -24.61 -19.12
N LYS A 62 -12.91 -24.74 -18.84
CA LYS A 62 -13.87 -23.62 -18.91
C LYS A 62 -13.58 -22.63 -17.79
N ALA A 63 -13.52 -23.09 -16.54
CA ALA A 63 -13.17 -22.23 -15.42
C ALA A 63 -11.76 -21.66 -15.56
N ALA A 64 -10.81 -22.43 -16.09
CA ALA A 64 -9.47 -21.94 -16.38
C ALA A 64 -9.48 -20.73 -17.34
N GLY A 65 -10.26 -20.82 -18.42
CA GLY A 65 -10.47 -19.73 -19.37
C GLY A 65 -11.11 -18.49 -18.73
N GLU A 66 -12.18 -18.68 -17.94
CA GLU A 66 -12.85 -17.58 -17.24
C GLU A 66 -11.93 -16.85 -16.26
N PHE A 67 -11.14 -17.60 -15.48
CA PHE A 67 -10.17 -16.99 -14.56
C PHE A 67 -9.01 -16.32 -15.31
N SER A 68 -8.57 -16.86 -16.45
CA SER A 68 -7.57 -16.23 -17.30
C SER A 68 -8.07 -14.87 -17.83
N GLU A 69 -9.31 -14.79 -18.32
CA GLU A 69 -9.87 -13.51 -18.78
C GLU A 69 -10.02 -12.50 -17.63
N LYS A 70 -10.44 -12.93 -16.45
CA LYS A 70 -10.46 -12.07 -15.25
C LYS A 70 -9.07 -11.57 -14.88
N ALA A 71 -8.04 -12.41 -14.97
CA ALA A 71 -6.66 -12.00 -14.71
C ALA A 71 -6.18 -10.93 -15.71
N LYS A 72 -6.52 -11.07 -17.00
CA LYS A 72 -6.20 -10.07 -18.04
C LYS A 72 -6.90 -8.73 -17.77
N GLN A 73 -8.19 -8.76 -17.39
CA GLN A 73 -8.94 -7.55 -17.04
C GLN A 73 -8.30 -6.81 -15.84
N GLN A 74 -7.84 -7.55 -14.82
CA GLN A 74 -7.15 -6.95 -13.68
C GLN A 74 -5.78 -6.36 -14.08
N LEU A 75 -5.06 -6.98 -15.02
CA LEU A 75 -3.82 -6.41 -15.54
C LEU A 75 -4.08 -5.07 -16.26
N GLN A 76 -5.10 -5.02 -17.13
CA GLN A 76 -5.49 -3.79 -17.82
C GLN A 76 -5.88 -2.66 -16.85
N LEU A 77 -6.55 -3.00 -15.74
CA LEU A 77 -6.86 -2.02 -14.69
C LEU A 77 -5.59 -1.52 -13.98
N ALA A 78 -4.67 -2.42 -13.65
CA ALA A 78 -3.41 -2.05 -13.03
C ALA A 78 -2.59 -1.11 -13.92
N ASP A 79 -2.48 -1.44 -15.22
CA ASP A 79 -1.78 -0.62 -16.20
C ASP A 79 -2.41 0.75 -16.36
N ARG A 80 -3.75 0.83 -16.36
CA ARG A 80 -4.48 2.11 -16.39
C ARG A 80 -4.17 2.96 -15.16
N PHE A 81 -4.28 2.41 -13.96
CA PHE A 81 -4.01 3.18 -12.74
C PHE A 81 -2.55 3.59 -12.61
N ASN A 82 -1.61 2.75 -13.08
CA ASN A 82 -0.20 3.11 -13.15
C ASN A 82 0.04 4.25 -14.14
N LEU A 83 -0.63 4.24 -15.31
CA LEU A 83 -0.55 5.32 -16.29
C LEU A 83 -1.13 6.62 -15.72
N GLU A 84 -2.35 6.57 -15.16
CA GLU A 84 -2.99 7.71 -14.51
C GLU A 84 -2.10 8.29 -13.39
N GLY A 85 -1.47 7.43 -12.58
CA GLY A 85 -0.55 7.85 -11.53
C GLY A 85 0.76 8.43 -12.06
N ALA A 86 1.27 7.94 -13.19
CA ALA A 86 2.48 8.47 -13.83
C ALA A 86 2.25 9.82 -14.53
N GLU A 87 1.06 10.01 -15.10
CA GLU A 87 0.63 11.27 -15.72
C GLU A 87 0.14 12.29 -14.68
N TYR A 88 -0.08 11.86 -13.44
CA TYR A 88 -0.55 12.72 -12.37
C TYR A 88 0.48 13.81 -12.03
N VAL A 89 0.18 15.05 -12.40
CA VAL A 89 0.93 16.24 -12.01
C VAL A 89 0.17 16.93 -10.87
N PRO A 90 0.67 16.89 -9.62
CA PRO A 90 0.03 17.62 -8.52
C PRO A 90 0.08 19.12 -8.83
N VAL A 91 -1.08 19.78 -8.82
CA VAL A 91 -1.13 21.24 -8.89
C VAL A 91 -0.77 21.78 -7.51
N SER A 92 0.50 22.17 -7.33
CA SER A 92 0.94 22.92 -6.16
C SER A 92 0.26 24.29 -6.17
N LYS A 93 -0.69 24.51 -5.26
CA LYS A 93 -1.28 25.83 -4.98
C LYS A 93 -0.45 26.61 -3.98
#